data_AF-A0AAE3L2U8-F1
#
_entry.id   AF-A0AAE3L2U8-F1
#
_cell.length_a   1.000
_cell.length_b   1.000
_cell.length_c   1.000
_cell.angle_alpha   90.00
_cell.angle_beta   90.00
_cell.angle_gamma   90.00
#
_symmetry.space_group_name_H-M   'P 1'
#
loop_
_entity.id
_entity.type
_entity.pdbx_description
1 polymer ?
#
loop_
_entity_poly.entity_id
_entity_poly.type
_entity_poly.pdbx_seq_one_letter_code
_entity_poly.pdbx_strand_id
1 'polypeptide(L)' 'MRKRKLTPFGLRVKNRLADLNMSQKVLAEKLGTSDVYLSMILYGERSGDMYIENIKLFLNIEDDCFKA' A
#
# COMPACT_ATOMS: atom_id res chain seq x y z
N MET A 1 -14.53 1.55 -19.40
CA MET A 1 -13.96 1.06 -18.12
C MET A 1 -13.37 2.24 -17.36
N ARG A 2 -13.81 2.55 -16.14
CA ARG A 2 -13.16 3.58 -15.32
C ARG A 2 -11.77 3.07 -14.95
N LYS A 3 -10.71 3.83 -15.27
CA LYS A 3 -9.35 3.49 -14.83
C LYS A 3 -9.35 3.54 -13.29
N ARG A 4 -9.00 2.43 -12.64
CA ARG A 4 -8.77 2.40 -11.19
C ARG A 4 -7.67 3.40 -10.87
N LYS A 5 -7.96 4.35 -9.97
CA LYS A 5 -6.99 5.35 -9.51
C LYS A 5 -6.44 4.91 -8.16
N LEU A 6 -5.12 4.96 -8.02
CA LEU A 6 -4.47 4.74 -6.73
C LEU A 6 -4.95 5.80 -5.73
N THR A 7 -5.09 5.39 -4.48
CA THR A 7 -5.23 6.33 -3.37
C THR A 7 -3.91 7.06 -3.13
N PRO A 8 -3.89 8.21 -2.42
CA PRO A 8 -2.64 8.86 -2.03
C PRO A 8 -1.69 7.91 -1.28
N PHE A 9 -2.25 7.06 -0.41
CA PHE A 9 -1.51 5.99 0.26
C PHE A 9 -0.97 4.96 -0.74
N GLY A 10 -1.81 4.49 -1.67
CA GLY A 10 -1.43 3.54 -2.72
C GLY A 10 -0.27 4.03 -3.57
N LEU A 11 -0.25 5.33 -3.90
CA LEU A 11 0.84 5.95 -4.64
C LEU A 11 2.16 5.94 -3.85
N ARG A 12 2.11 6.32 -2.56
CA ARG A 12 3.29 6.30 -1.67
C ARG A 12 3.87 4.91 -1.52
N VAL A 13 3.01 3.91 -1.31
CA VAL A 13 3.43 2.50 -1.25
C VAL A 13 4.16 2.09 -2.52
N LYS A 14 3.61 2.42 -3.70
CA LYS A 14 4.27 2.08 -4.97
C LYS A 14 5.61 2.78 -5.18
N ASN A 15 5.71 4.06 -4.83
CA ASN A 15 6.96 4.80 -4.90
C ASN A 15 8.02 4.17 -3.98
N ARG A 16 7.63 3.85 -2.73
CA ARG A 16 8.54 3.23 -1.77
C ARG A 16 8.98 1.82 -2.18
N LEU A 17 8.07 1.04 -2.77
CA LEU A 17 8.41 -0.25 -3.36
C LEU A 17 9.44 -0.12 -4.50
N ALA A 18 9.32 0.91 -5.33
CA ALA A 18 10.30 1.21 -6.38
C ALA A 18 11.66 1.58 -5.79
N ASP A 19 11.71 2.43 -4.75
CA ASP A 19 12.96 2.78 -4.05
C ASP A 19 13.67 1.55 -3.48
N LEU A 20 12.90 0.56 -3.02
CA LEU A 20 13.41 -0.68 -2.43
C LEU A 20 13.67 -1.79 -3.47
N ASN A 21 13.45 -1.54 -4.76
CA ASN A 21 13.44 -2.56 -5.82
C ASN A 21 12.62 -3.81 -5.44
N MET A 22 11.49 -3.59 -4.76
CA MET A 22 10.62 -4.66 -4.24
C MET A 22 9.30 -4.67 -5.02
N SER A 23 8.81 -5.86 -5.35
CA SER A 23 7.48 -5.99 -5.98
C SER A 23 6.36 -6.02 -4.93
N GLN A 24 5.16 -5.62 -5.36
CA GLN A 24 3.96 -5.69 -4.51
C GLN A 24 3.66 -7.12 -4.05
N LYS A 25 3.93 -8.12 -4.90
CA LYS A 25 3.81 -9.55 -4.58
C LYS A 25 4.73 -9.94 -3.41
N VAL A 26 6.00 -9.51 -3.44
CA VAL A 26 6.96 -9.79 -2.35
C VAL A 26 6.51 -9.15 -1.04
N LEU A 27 5.99 -7.92 -1.11
CA LEU A 27 5.42 -7.25 0.07
C LEU A 27 4.22 -8.04 0.62
N ALA A 28 3.33 -8.49 -0.26
CA ALA A 28 2.16 -9.28 0.14
C ALA A 28 2.56 -10.59 0.84
N GLU A 29 3.55 -11.31 0.29
CA GLU A 29 4.10 -12.53 0.89
C GLU A 29 4.69 -12.25 2.29
N LYS A 30 5.44 -11.15 2.44
CA LYS A 30 6.03 -10.75 3.74
C LYS A 30 4.98 -10.37 4.78
N LEU A 31 3.86 -9.79 4.33
CA LEU A 31 2.73 -9.42 5.19
C LEU A 31 1.72 -10.56 5.41
N GLY A 32 1.97 -11.75 4.84
CA GLY A 32 1.06 -12.89 4.93
C GLY A 32 -0.30 -12.66 4.26
N THR A 33 -0.34 -11.82 3.22
CA THR A 33 -1.57 -11.50 2.47
C THR A 33 -1.43 -11.80 0.97
N SER A 34 -2.51 -11.62 0.23
CA SER A 34 -2.50 -11.77 -1.23
C SER A 34 -2.21 -10.46 -1.94
N ASP A 35 -1.52 -10.53 -3.07
CA ASP A 35 -1.25 -9.37 -3.95
C ASP A 35 -2.56 -8.70 -4.44
N VAL A 36 -3.62 -9.48 -4.62
CA VAL A 36 -4.96 -9.00 -4.97
C VAL A 36 -5.55 -8.18 -3.83
N TYR A 37 -5.48 -8.68 -2.60
CA TYR A 37 -5.99 -7.96 -1.43
C TYR A 37 -5.22 -6.67 -1.18
N LEU A 38 -3.89 -6.71 -1.32
CA LEU A 38 -3.04 -5.52 -1.26
C LEU A 38 -3.46 -4.50 -2.32
N SER A 39 -3.66 -4.92 -3.57
CA SER A 39 -4.18 -4.05 -4.63
C SER A 39 -5.51 -3.39 -4.23
N MET A 40 -6.46 -4.16 -3.70
CA MET A 40 -7.76 -3.63 -3.27
C MET A 40 -7.61 -2.51 -2.23
N ILE A 41 -6.64 -2.61 -1.31
CA ILE A 41 -6.34 -1.55 -0.35
C ILE A 41 -5.75 -0.32 -1.06
N LEU A 42 -4.75 -0.50 -1.94
CA LEU A 42 -4.08 0.61 -2.63
C LEU A 42 -5.02 1.38 -3.57
N TYR A 43 -6.08 0.74 -4.08
CA TYR A 43 -7.13 1.36 -4.90
C TYR A 43 -8.37 1.82 -4.11
N GLY A 44 -8.39 1.63 -2.78
CA GLY A 44 -9.49 2.09 -1.92
C GLY A 44 -10.76 1.24 -2.01
N GLU A 45 -10.67 0.01 -2.50
CA GLU A 45 -11.77 -0.97 -2.53
C GLU A 45 -11.96 -1.68 -1.17
N ARG A 46 -10.93 -1.67 -0.33
CA ARG A 46 -10.95 -2.14 1.06
C ARG A 46 -10.28 -1.11 1.96
N SER A 47 -10.80 -0.93 3.18
CA SER A 47 -10.15 -0.06 4.18
C SER A 47 -8.79 -0.61 4.55
N GLY A 48 -8.71 -1.91 4.84
CA GLY A 48 -7.45 -2.60 5.10
C GLY A 48 -6.75 -2.10 6.35
N ASP A 49 -7.48 -1.58 7.34
CA ASP A 49 -6.95 -0.82 8.48
C ASP A 49 -5.81 -1.56 9.21
N MET A 50 -5.98 -2.86 9.47
CA MET A 50 -4.96 -3.71 10.07
C MET A 50 -3.70 -3.88 9.19
N TYR A 51 -3.86 -3.88 7.86
CA TYR A 51 -2.75 -4.04 6.92
C TYR A 51 -2.06 -2.71 6.62
N ILE A 52 -2.77 -1.59 6.65
CA ILE A 52 -2.20 -0.26 6.41
C ILE A 52 -1.11 0.03 7.44
N GLU A 53 -1.36 -0.24 8.71
CA GLU A 53 -0.37 -0.07 9.77
C GLU A 53 0.86 -0.97 9.54
N ASN A 54 0.64 -2.25 9.24
CA ASN A 54 1.73 -3.18 8.94
C ASN A 54 2.54 -2.77 7.70
N ILE A 55 1.88 -2.28 6.64
CA ILE A 55 2.54 -1.77 5.43
C ILE A 55 3.38 -0.54 5.76
N LYS A 56 2.84 0.40 6.54
CA LYS A 56 3.55 1.62 6.97
C LYS A 56 4.79 1.26 7.78
N LEU A 57 4.65 0.38 8.77
CA LEU A 57 5.77 -0.11 9.58
C LEU A 57 6.82 -0.81 8.73
N PHE A 58 6.40 -1.71 7.84
CA PHE A 58 7.32 -2.48 7.00
C PHE A 58 8.07 -1.61 5.99
N LEU A 59 7.37 -0.67 5.36
CA LEU A 59 7.96 0.22 4.35
C LEU A 59 8.59 1.47 4.94
N ASN A 60 8.49 1.66 6.26
CA ASN A 60 8.88 2.87 6.98
C ASN A 60 8.26 4.14 6.36
N ILE A 61 6.95 4.10 6.11
CA ILE A 61 6.19 5.24 5.62
C ILE A 61 5.61 5.97 6.82
N GLU A 62 6.06 7.20 7.05
CA GLU A 62 5.47 8.07 8.06
C GLU A 62 4.05 8.46 7.64
N ASP A 63 3.13 8.47 8.61
CA ASP A 63 1.88 9.18 8.44
C ASP A 63 2.21 10.67 8.29
N ASP A 64 2.23 11.15 7.05
CA ASP A 64 1.89 12.54 6.82
C ASP A 64 0.41 12.66 7.19
N CYS A 65 0.17 12.83 8.49
CA CYS A 65 -0.96 13.60 8.95
C CYS A 65 -0.88 14.89 8.16
N PHE A 66 -1.68 15.00 7.09
CA PHE A 66 -2.02 16.27 6.49
C PHE A 66 -2.63 17.08 7.63
N LYS A 67 -1.78 17.82 8.34
CA LYS A 67 -2.20 18.97 9.12
C LYS A 67 -2.72 19.97 8.09
N ALA A 68 -4.01 19.90 7.83
CA ALA A 68 -4.80 21.02 7.35
C ALA A 68 -5.36 21.73 8.59
#